data_AF-A0A7S3VAD6-F1
#
_entry.id   AF-A0A7S3VAD6-F1
#
_cell.length_a   1.000
_cell.length_b   1.000
_cell.length_c   1.000
_cell.angle_alpha   90.00
_cell.angle_beta   90.00
_cell.angle_gamma   90.00
#
_symmetry.space_group_name_H-M   'P 1'
#
loop_
_entity.id
_entity.type
_entity.pdbx_description
1 polymer ?
#
loop_
_entity_poly.entity_id
_entity_poly.type
_entity_poly.pdbx_seq_one_letter_code
_entity_poly.pdbx_strand_id
1 'polypeptide(L)'
;MSTRRSSRRTAALSVERKRAAKPSVRRGLESLTEGNEKYIAKMLSIDITNTADNTVKKIADALEDCMNMNNLSSEMLMARFFDTTVLSVYSEKVLNKSGKGSTATLAARISKEWTKDDFQSLNSSKRKREEDDDKSKSKDLEEGGDDDWRSPLFYWKGMLIHDVDKNKLKWSGSWASALAENGLPNEEEFSKTKKTNGFKLESVGELKSSLPSNKNVDISESALLEYLVGKSGNFKGRYSLDQGDGEGPRQFKDLSHHFAFNTSSDDGNGVLVAACGSTEFGHFVSAGYIHIKNDSTTELVLARRYIDEHDSRQDIVKKKDARLLLESTNVKVHDRTDLRFWRDLLPIKIE
;
A
#
# COMPACT_ATOMS: atom_id res chain seq x y z
N MET A 1 -73.63 -31.65 5.30
CA MET A 1 -73.64 -30.42 4.47
C MET A 1 -72.42 -29.59 4.81
N SER A 2 -71.46 -29.51 3.89
CA SER A 2 -70.17 -28.84 4.07
C SER A 2 -70.23 -27.44 3.46
N THR A 3 -70.20 -26.40 4.30
CA THR A 3 -70.16 -25.01 3.85
C THR A 3 -68.71 -24.51 3.82
N ARG A 4 -68.20 -24.41 2.58
CA ARG A 4 -66.97 -23.70 2.21
C ARG A 4 -67.01 -22.25 2.73
N ARG A 5 -66.11 -21.90 3.65
CA ARG A 5 -65.84 -20.51 4.02
C ARG A 5 -64.58 -20.03 3.29
N SER A 6 -64.81 -19.42 2.13
CA SER A 6 -63.80 -18.74 1.32
C SER A 6 -63.36 -17.46 2.04
N SER A 7 -62.12 -17.46 2.54
CA SER A 7 -61.48 -16.28 3.12
C SER A 7 -60.83 -15.48 1.99
N ARG A 8 -61.53 -14.43 1.54
CA ARG A 8 -60.96 -13.38 0.69
C ARG A 8 -59.95 -12.59 1.52
N ARG A 9 -58.67 -12.97 1.44
CA ARG A 9 -57.55 -12.09 1.79
C ARG A 9 -57.45 -11.02 0.71
N THR A 10 -58.08 -9.88 0.96
CA THR A 10 -57.85 -8.65 0.20
C THR A 10 -56.40 -8.23 0.45
N ALA A 11 -55.54 -8.42 -0.55
CA ALA A 11 -54.21 -7.86 -0.59
C ALA A 11 -54.33 -6.34 -0.75
N ALA A 12 -54.52 -5.63 0.36
CA ALA A 12 -54.26 -4.20 0.41
C ALA A 12 -52.73 -4.05 0.23
N LEU A 13 -52.32 -3.71 -0.98
CA LEU A 13 -51.01 -3.17 -1.27
C LEU A 13 -50.88 -1.88 -0.43
N SER A 14 -50.38 -2.01 0.80
CA SER A 14 -49.92 -0.87 1.55
C SER A 14 -48.75 -0.30 0.78
N VAL A 15 -49.00 0.82 0.09
CA VAL A 15 -47.93 1.70 -0.39
C VAL A 15 -47.23 2.19 0.89
N GLU A 16 -46.27 1.41 1.37
CA GLU A 16 -45.37 1.83 2.44
C GLU A 16 -44.67 3.07 1.92
N ARG A 17 -45.04 4.22 2.49
CA ARG A 17 -44.36 5.48 2.22
C ARG A 17 -42.89 5.27 2.59
N LYS A 18 -42.03 5.16 1.58
CA LYS A 18 -40.57 5.19 1.74
C LYS A 18 -40.24 6.34 2.69
N ARG A 19 -39.63 6.03 3.83
CA ARG A 19 -39.16 7.06 4.76
C ARG A 19 -37.95 7.71 4.10
N ALA A 20 -38.15 8.89 3.50
CA ALA A 20 -37.03 9.65 2.95
C ALA A 20 -35.97 9.86 4.04
N ALA A 21 -34.71 9.66 3.68
CA ALA A 21 -33.61 9.92 4.60
C ALA A 21 -33.58 11.40 4.98
N LYS A 22 -32.98 11.71 6.14
CA LYS A 22 -32.74 13.10 6.51
C LYS A 22 -31.87 13.78 5.43
N PRO A 23 -32.12 15.05 5.07
CA PRO A 23 -31.32 15.74 4.05
C PRO A 23 -29.81 15.79 4.34
N SER A 24 -29.42 15.82 5.61
CA SER A 24 -28.00 15.74 6.02
C SER A 24 -27.37 14.39 5.72
N VAL A 25 -28.08 13.29 5.97
CA VAL A 25 -27.66 11.93 5.62
C VAL A 25 -27.56 11.78 4.10
N ARG A 26 -28.51 12.34 3.37
CA ARG A 26 -28.48 12.36 1.91
C ARG A 26 -27.22 13.03 1.37
N ARG A 27 -26.90 14.24 1.87
CA ARG A 27 -25.66 14.95 1.54
C ARG A 27 -24.40 14.14 1.90
N GLY A 28 -24.45 13.40 3.00
CA GLY A 28 -23.41 12.44 3.39
C GLY A 28 -23.19 11.34 2.37
N LEU A 29 -24.27 10.69 1.90
CA LEU A 29 -24.21 9.64 0.87
C LEU A 29 -23.64 10.16 -0.45
N GLU A 30 -24.06 11.35 -0.87
CA GLU A 30 -23.53 12.02 -2.06
C GLU A 30 -22.04 12.30 -1.90
N SER A 31 -21.63 12.87 -0.76
CA SER A 31 -20.23 13.16 -0.49
C SER A 31 -19.35 11.90 -0.37
N LEU A 32 -19.88 10.77 0.13
CA LEU A 32 -19.16 9.49 0.16
C LEU A 32 -18.95 8.93 -1.24
N THR A 33 -19.91 9.21 -2.13
CA THR A 33 -19.88 8.76 -3.52
C THR A 33 -18.91 9.55 -4.38
N GLU A 34 -18.72 10.84 -4.10
CA GLU A 34 -17.72 11.66 -4.80
C GLU A 34 -16.32 11.05 -4.69
N GLY A 35 -15.72 10.70 -5.84
CA GLY A 35 -14.42 10.05 -5.94
C GLY A 35 -14.42 8.53 -5.75
N ASN A 36 -15.57 7.91 -5.44
CA ASN A 36 -15.74 6.46 -5.28
C ASN A 36 -16.78 5.88 -6.25
N GLU A 37 -17.14 6.60 -7.31
CA GLU A 37 -18.29 6.31 -8.16
C GLU A 37 -18.22 4.92 -8.79
N LYS A 38 -17.07 4.57 -9.38
CA LYS A 38 -16.87 3.27 -10.05
C LYS A 38 -16.99 2.10 -9.07
N TYR A 39 -16.41 2.22 -7.88
CA TYR A 39 -16.44 1.19 -6.83
C TYR A 39 -17.88 0.95 -6.35
N ILE A 40 -18.58 2.04 -5.97
CA ILE A 40 -19.94 1.93 -5.43
C ILE A 40 -20.94 1.53 -6.51
N ALA A 41 -20.79 2.03 -7.74
CA ALA A 41 -21.63 1.62 -8.86
C ALA A 41 -21.50 0.12 -9.14
N LYS A 42 -20.27 -0.42 -9.13
CA LYS A 42 -20.03 -1.86 -9.27
C LYS A 42 -20.68 -2.66 -8.13
N MET A 43 -20.54 -2.18 -6.88
CA MET A 43 -21.17 -2.80 -5.70
C MET A 43 -22.70 -2.87 -5.83
N LEU A 44 -23.31 -1.81 -6.36
CA LEU A 44 -24.78 -1.71 -6.54
C LEU A 44 -25.27 -2.23 -7.89
N SER A 45 -24.37 -2.74 -8.74
CA SER A 45 -24.68 -3.16 -10.12
C SER A 45 -25.36 -2.06 -10.94
N ILE A 46 -24.91 -0.81 -10.80
CA ILE A 46 -25.41 0.35 -11.54
C ILE A 46 -24.51 0.62 -12.74
N ASP A 47 -25.11 0.69 -13.92
CA ASP A 47 -24.41 1.13 -15.12
C ASP A 47 -24.23 2.67 -15.12
N ILE A 48 -22.96 3.09 -15.24
CA ILE A 48 -22.49 4.49 -15.23
C ILE A 48 -21.90 4.93 -16.59
N THR A 49 -22.03 4.12 -17.65
CA THR A 49 -21.31 4.30 -18.92
C THR A 49 -21.61 5.58 -19.71
N ASN A 50 -22.65 6.37 -19.40
CA ASN A 50 -23.12 7.42 -20.33
C ASN A 50 -23.65 8.73 -19.70
N THR A 51 -23.45 9.03 -18.41
CA THR A 51 -24.00 10.28 -17.82
C THR A 51 -23.19 10.77 -16.62
N ALA A 52 -22.15 11.57 -16.88
CA ALA A 52 -21.30 12.14 -15.82
C ALA A 52 -22.12 13.01 -14.84
N ASP A 53 -22.99 13.88 -15.34
CA ASP A 53 -23.62 14.97 -14.56
C ASP A 53 -24.59 14.51 -13.45
N ASN A 54 -25.03 13.26 -13.45
CA ASN A 54 -25.96 12.73 -12.44
C ASN A 54 -25.52 11.40 -11.80
N THR A 55 -24.29 10.95 -12.04
CA THR A 55 -23.81 9.66 -11.52
C THR A 55 -23.84 9.61 -9.99
N VAL A 56 -23.31 10.65 -9.32
CA VAL A 56 -23.28 10.73 -7.84
C VAL A 56 -24.68 10.65 -7.24
N LYS A 57 -25.65 11.40 -7.79
CA LYS A 57 -27.04 11.40 -7.31
C LYS A 57 -27.71 10.04 -7.50
N LYS A 58 -27.52 9.42 -8.67
CA LYS A 58 -28.06 8.10 -8.99
C LYS A 58 -27.55 7.03 -8.04
N ILE A 59 -26.26 7.07 -7.70
CA ILE A 59 -25.66 6.15 -6.74
C ILE A 59 -26.19 6.42 -5.32
N ALA A 60 -26.27 7.69 -4.90
CA ALA A 60 -26.82 8.05 -3.60
C ALA A 60 -28.31 7.63 -3.46
N ASP A 61 -29.10 7.74 -4.53
CA ASP A 61 -30.49 7.24 -4.58
C ASP A 61 -30.56 5.73 -4.36
N ALA A 62 -29.67 4.97 -5.01
CA ALA A 62 -29.62 3.54 -4.84
C ALA A 62 -29.15 3.11 -3.44
N LEU A 63 -28.22 3.85 -2.82
CA LEU A 63 -27.82 3.63 -1.43
C LEU A 63 -28.97 3.91 -0.46
N GLU A 64 -29.71 5.00 -0.67
CA GLU A 64 -30.89 5.34 0.13
C GLU A 64 -32.01 4.30 -0.04
N ASP A 65 -32.24 3.81 -1.26
CA ASP A 65 -33.18 2.73 -1.52
C ASP A 65 -32.74 1.43 -0.84
N CYS A 66 -31.45 1.10 -0.83
CA CYS A 66 -30.91 -0.04 -0.10
C CYS A 66 -31.16 0.09 1.42
N MET A 67 -30.97 1.28 1.99
CA MET A 67 -31.30 1.55 3.39
C MET A 67 -32.79 1.33 3.67
N ASN A 68 -33.65 1.82 2.80
CA ASN A 68 -35.10 1.70 2.97
C ASN A 68 -35.61 0.27 2.82
N MET A 69 -35.15 -0.45 1.79
CA MET A 69 -35.55 -1.84 1.53
C MET A 69 -35.17 -2.79 2.66
N ASN A 70 -34.05 -2.52 3.34
CA ASN A 70 -33.51 -3.37 4.39
C ASN A 70 -33.70 -2.78 5.81
N ASN A 71 -34.41 -1.65 5.93
CA ASN A 71 -34.59 -0.91 7.18
C ASN A 71 -33.25 -0.67 7.94
N LEU A 72 -32.22 -0.24 7.20
CA LEU A 72 -30.88 0.01 7.74
C LEU A 72 -30.73 1.48 8.13
N SER A 73 -30.02 1.73 9.23
CA SER A 73 -29.46 3.06 9.50
C SER A 73 -28.27 3.34 8.57
N SER A 74 -27.87 4.61 8.44
CA SER A 74 -26.67 4.96 7.66
C SER A 74 -25.41 4.33 8.23
N GLU A 75 -25.32 4.21 9.56
CA GLU A 75 -24.27 3.46 10.25
C GLU A 75 -24.26 1.98 9.82
N MET A 76 -25.41 1.31 9.83
CA MET A 76 -25.49 -0.10 9.45
C MET A 76 -25.18 -0.31 7.96
N LEU A 77 -25.60 0.61 7.09
CA LEU A 77 -25.24 0.59 5.67
C LEU A 77 -23.71 0.65 5.52
N MET A 78 -23.06 1.64 6.14
CA MET A 78 -21.61 1.81 6.07
C MET A 78 -20.86 0.61 6.65
N ALA A 79 -21.25 0.14 7.83
CA ALA A 79 -20.57 -0.97 8.51
C ALA A 79 -20.69 -2.31 7.77
N ARG A 80 -21.73 -2.50 6.94
CA ARG A 80 -21.98 -3.75 6.22
C ARG A 80 -21.39 -3.78 4.82
N PHE A 81 -21.42 -2.65 4.12
CA PHE A 81 -21.16 -2.62 2.68
C PHE A 81 -19.84 -1.95 2.30
N PHE A 82 -19.17 -1.27 3.23
CA PHE A 82 -17.94 -0.53 2.93
C PHE A 82 -16.77 -1.05 3.75
N ASP A 83 -15.63 -1.20 3.07
CA ASP A 83 -14.40 -1.63 3.70
C ASP A 83 -13.81 -0.55 4.62
N THR A 84 -13.04 -0.99 5.63
CA THR A 84 -12.38 -0.11 6.60
C THR A 84 -11.55 0.98 5.93
N THR A 85 -10.88 0.65 4.82
CA THR A 85 -10.04 1.58 4.07
C THR A 85 -10.85 2.77 3.53
N VAL A 86 -12.00 2.51 2.89
CA VAL A 86 -12.87 3.56 2.32
C VAL A 86 -13.38 4.48 3.43
N LEU A 87 -13.84 3.90 4.54
CA LEU A 87 -14.36 4.67 5.68
C LEU A 87 -13.25 5.46 6.40
N SER A 88 -12.04 4.90 6.51
CA SER A 88 -10.88 5.57 7.09
C SER A 88 -10.51 6.81 6.28
N VAL A 89 -10.36 6.65 4.96
CA VAL A 89 -10.03 7.74 4.04
C VAL A 89 -11.10 8.82 4.06
N TYR A 90 -12.38 8.45 4.03
CA TYR A 90 -13.48 9.41 4.13
C TYR A 90 -13.46 10.18 5.46
N SER A 91 -13.21 9.49 6.58
CA SER A 91 -13.15 10.12 7.90
C SER A 91 -12.02 11.15 8.00
N GLU A 92 -10.85 10.84 7.44
CA GLU A 92 -9.68 11.73 7.45
C GLU A 92 -9.83 12.89 6.48
N LYS A 93 -10.11 12.60 5.21
CA LYS A 93 -10.10 13.61 4.14
C LYS A 93 -11.33 14.50 4.15
N VAL A 94 -12.52 13.93 4.39
CA VAL A 94 -13.79 14.66 4.24
C VAL A 94 -14.29 15.21 5.57
N LEU A 95 -14.10 14.49 6.68
CA LEU A 95 -14.59 14.90 7.99
C LEU A 95 -13.52 15.53 8.90
N ASN A 96 -12.25 15.45 8.51
CA ASN A 96 -11.10 15.85 9.33
C ASN A 96 -11.15 15.21 10.74
N LYS A 97 -11.45 13.90 10.79
CA LYS A 97 -11.49 13.07 11.98
C LYS A 97 -10.46 11.94 11.84
N SER A 98 -10.15 11.27 12.96
CA SER A 98 -9.27 10.09 12.95
C SER A 98 -9.83 8.99 12.03
N GLY A 99 -8.99 8.41 11.16
CA GLY A 99 -9.31 7.22 10.37
C GLY A 99 -9.07 5.90 11.11
N LYS A 100 -8.56 5.94 12.35
CA LYS A 100 -8.27 4.73 13.14
C LYS A 100 -9.56 4.13 13.71
N GLY A 101 -9.71 2.82 13.59
CA GLY A 101 -10.78 2.04 14.22
C GLY A 101 -11.22 0.83 13.40
N SER A 102 -12.07 0.00 13.98
CA SER A 102 -12.81 -1.02 13.23
C SER A 102 -13.83 -0.37 12.29
N THR A 103 -14.29 -1.12 11.28
CA THR A 103 -15.33 -0.68 10.32
C THR A 103 -16.56 -0.12 11.03
N ALA A 104 -17.05 -0.82 12.07
CA ALA A 104 -18.18 -0.37 12.88
C ALA A 104 -17.90 0.95 13.61
N THR A 105 -16.68 1.12 14.14
CA THR A 105 -16.28 2.37 14.83
C THR A 105 -16.25 3.55 13.87
N LEU A 106 -15.73 3.34 12.66
CA LEU A 106 -15.67 4.37 11.62
C LEU A 106 -17.07 4.71 11.10
N ALA A 107 -17.91 3.71 10.83
CA ALA A 107 -19.28 3.89 10.40
C ALA A 107 -20.11 4.69 11.43
N ALA A 108 -19.99 4.36 12.73
CA ALA A 108 -20.67 5.10 13.80
C ALA A 108 -20.22 6.56 13.86
N ARG A 109 -18.90 6.80 13.71
CA ARG A 109 -18.31 8.14 13.69
C ARG A 109 -18.82 8.98 12.52
N ILE A 110 -18.82 8.41 11.32
CA ILE A 110 -19.31 9.08 10.11
C ILE A 110 -20.81 9.36 10.22
N SER A 111 -21.59 8.37 10.66
CA SER A 111 -23.05 8.50 10.79
C SER A 111 -23.41 9.61 11.77
N LYS A 112 -22.70 9.72 12.89
CA LYS A 112 -22.88 10.80 13.87
C LYS A 112 -22.69 12.19 13.25
N GLU A 113 -21.68 12.36 12.39
CA GLU A 113 -21.46 13.63 11.68
C GLU A 113 -22.59 13.91 10.68
N TRP A 114 -23.05 12.90 9.94
CA TRP A 114 -24.16 13.05 8.99
C TRP A 114 -25.51 13.34 9.65
N THR A 115 -25.68 13.03 10.93
CA THR A 115 -26.92 13.36 11.65
C THR A 115 -27.05 14.81 12.08
N LYS A 116 -25.98 15.61 11.94
CA LYS A 116 -26.02 17.05 12.23
C LYS A 116 -26.72 17.80 11.08
N ASP A 117 -27.64 18.70 11.43
CA ASP A 117 -28.45 19.42 10.43
C ASP A 117 -27.61 20.35 9.53
N ASP A 118 -26.51 20.87 10.09
CA ASP A 118 -25.54 21.76 9.44
C ASP A 118 -24.44 21.01 8.67
N PHE A 119 -24.52 19.69 8.53
CA PHE A 119 -23.51 18.92 7.82
C PHE A 119 -23.32 19.44 6.38
N GLN A 120 -22.12 19.95 6.10
CA GLN A 120 -21.66 20.33 4.78
C GLN A 120 -20.36 19.58 4.50
N SER A 121 -20.26 18.96 3.33
CA SER A 121 -19.00 18.36 2.91
C SER A 121 -17.96 19.45 2.68
N LEU A 122 -16.71 19.19 3.05
CA LEU A 122 -15.60 20.10 2.75
C LEU A 122 -15.49 20.36 1.24
N ASN A 123 -15.84 19.38 0.42
CA ASN A 123 -15.83 19.51 -1.05
C ASN A 123 -16.89 20.50 -1.56
N SER A 124 -18.09 20.52 -0.96
CA SER A 124 -19.13 21.48 -1.37
C SER A 124 -18.79 22.90 -0.95
N SER A 125 -18.00 23.06 0.11
CA SER A 125 -17.53 24.37 0.59
C SER A 125 -16.44 24.95 -0.33
N LYS A 126 -15.61 24.10 -0.93
CA LYS A 126 -14.57 24.50 -1.87
C LYS A 126 -15.16 24.99 -3.21
N ARG A 127 -16.17 24.28 -3.74
CA ARG A 127 -16.89 24.69 -4.97
C ARG A 127 -17.52 26.08 -4.87
N LYS A 128 -18.02 26.48 -3.70
CA LYS A 128 -18.67 27.79 -3.52
C LYS A 128 -17.68 28.97 -3.43
N ARG A 129 -16.39 28.73 -3.19
CA ARG A 129 -15.36 29.78 -3.18
C ARG A 129 -14.67 29.99 -4.52
N GLU A 130 -14.79 29.05 -5.45
CA GLU A 130 -14.10 29.10 -6.74
C GLU A 130 -14.91 29.79 -7.86
N GLU A 131 -16.21 30.08 -7.65
CA GLU A 131 -17.02 30.82 -8.64
C GLU A 131 -16.84 32.35 -8.61
N ASP A 132 -16.27 32.93 -7.55
CA ASP A 132 -16.11 34.39 -7.40
C ASP A 132 -14.68 34.91 -7.65
N ASP A 133 -13.70 34.05 -7.93
CA ASP A 133 -12.29 34.45 -8.10
C ASP A 133 -11.64 33.84 -9.37
N ASP A 134 -12.24 34.15 -10.52
CA ASP A 134 -11.73 33.82 -11.85
C ASP A 134 -10.62 34.81 -12.28
N LYS A 135 -9.35 34.41 -12.09
CA LYS A 135 -8.21 34.57 -13.03
C LYS A 135 -6.87 34.54 -12.29
N SER A 136 -6.30 33.35 -12.10
CA SER A 136 -4.92 33.03 -12.51
C SER A 136 -4.42 31.75 -11.85
N LYS A 137 -3.84 30.86 -12.69
CA LYS A 137 -3.14 29.61 -12.36
C LYS A 137 -4.03 28.41 -12.01
N SER A 138 -4.77 27.95 -13.00
CA SER A 138 -5.10 26.54 -13.16
C SER A 138 -3.93 25.81 -13.82
N LYS A 139 -3.21 25.02 -13.03
CA LYS A 139 -2.45 23.87 -13.53
C LYS A 139 -2.38 22.81 -12.44
N ASP A 140 -2.84 21.61 -12.80
CA ASP A 140 -2.52 20.33 -12.18
C ASP A 140 -3.16 20.04 -10.81
N LEU A 141 -4.49 19.97 -10.78
CA LEU A 141 -5.20 19.12 -9.82
C LEU A 141 -5.92 18.04 -10.61
N GLU A 142 -5.16 17.03 -11.03
CA GLU A 142 -5.70 15.84 -11.68
C GLU A 142 -6.58 15.06 -10.71
N GLU A 143 -7.65 14.54 -11.32
CA GLU A 143 -8.75 13.78 -10.76
C GLU A 143 -8.28 12.47 -10.12
N GLY A 144 -8.90 12.11 -8.98
CA GLY A 144 -9.14 10.75 -8.54
C GLY A 144 -8.04 9.73 -8.85
N GLY A 145 -6.90 9.85 -8.16
CA GLY A 145 -5.83 8.86 -8.24
C GLY A 145 -6.36 7.49 -7.86
N ASP A 146 -6.55 6.62 -8.87
CA ASP A 146 -6.57 5.18 -8.67
C ASP A 146 -5.36 4.85 -7.78
N ASP A 147 -5.61 4.32 -6.58
CA ASP A 147 -4.57 3.97 -5.61
C ASP A 147 -3.50 3.13 -6.34
N ASP A 148 -2.40 3.78 -6.73
CA ASP A 148 -1.34 3.11 -7.47
C ASP A 148 -0.85 1.98 -6.58
N TRP A 149 -1.11 0.74 -6.99
CA TRP A 149 -0.76 -0.45 -6.21
C TRP A 149 0.76 -0.53 -5.96
N ARG A 150 1.55 0.30 -6.66
CA ARG A 150 2.99 0.50 -6.48
C ARG A 150 3.36 1.46 -5.35
N SER A 151 2.39 2.23 -4.83
CA SER A 151 2.55 3.19 -3.73
C SER A 151 3.04 2.54 -2.41
N PRO A 152 2.50 1.38 -1.98
CA PRO A 152 2.98 0.69 -0.78
C PRO A 152 4.46 0.33 -0.85
N LEU A 153 5.15 0.44 0.30
CA LEU A 153 6.49 -0.10 0.48
C LEU A 153 6.40 -1.52 1.03
N PHE A 154 7.16 -2.42 0.41
CA PHE A 154 7.31 -3.79 0.89
C PHE A 154 8.64 -3.91 1.61
N TYR A 155 8.63 -4.12 2.92
CA TYR A 155 9.84 -4.33 3.69
C TYR A 155 10.17 -5.82 3.74
N TRP A 156 11.39 -6.16 3.35
CA TRP A 156 11.94 -7.51 3.32
C TRP A 156 13.02 -7.61 4.38
N LYS A 157 12.84 -8.51 5.33
CA LYS A 157 13.74 -8.67 6.46
C LYS A 157 14.15 -10.11 6.59
N GLY A 158 15.45 -10.36 6.70
CA GLY A 158 15.93 -11.73 6.79
C GLY A 158 17.40 -11.88 7.14
N MET A 159 17.77 -13.12 7.37
CA MET A 159 19.13 -13.56 7.67
C MET A 159 19.92 -13.68 6.38
N LEU A 160 21.07 -13.01 6.33
CA LEU A 160 22.06 -13.13 5.25
C LEU A 160 23.22 -14.01 5.74
N ILE A 161 23.46 -15.11 5.06
CA ILE A 161 24.47 -16.11 5.42
C ILE A 161 25.43 -16.26 4.24
N HIS A 162 26.73 -16.20 4.51
CA HIS A 162 27.77 -16.52 3.55
C HIS A 162 28.24 -17.97 3.72
N ASP A 163 27.93 -18.80 2.72
CA ASP A 163 28.42 -20.15 2.58
C ASP A 163 29.82 -20.08 1.94
N VAL A 164 30.85 -20.02 2.79
CA VAL A 164 32.26 -19.80 2.40
C VAL A 164 32.73 -20.89 1.44
N ASP A 165 32.38 -22.15 1.72
CA ASP A 165 32.78 -23.31 0.91
C ASP A 165 32.24 -23.23 -0.52
N LYS A 166 31.04 -22.66 -0.67
CA LYS A 166 30.38 -22.51 -1.99
C LYS A 166 30.54 -21.13 -2.59
N ASN A 167 31.20 -20.20 -1.89
CA ASN A 167 31.27 -18.78 -2.23
C ASN A 167 29.88 -18.22 -2.58
N LYS A 168 28.87 -18.54 -1.77
CA LYS A 168 27.46 -18.18 -2.02
C LYS A 168 26.86 -17.41 -0.86
N LEU A 169 26.07 -16.39 -1.19
CA LEU A 169 25.20 -15.73 -0.23
C LEU A 169 23.81 -16.36 -0.26
N LYS A 170 23.24 -16.60 0.91
CA LYS A 170 21.85 -17.03 1.09
C LYS A 170 21.14 -16.00 1.94
N TRP A 171 20.02 -15.49 1.43
CA TRP A 171 19.17 -14.54 2.15
C TRP A 171 17.79 -15.13 2.32
N SER A 172 17.32 -15.25 3.56
CA SER A 172 16.00 -15.81 3.84
C SER A 172 15.32 -15.15 5.02
N GLY A 173 14.01 -15.00 4.93
CA GLY A 173 13.25 -14.26 5.93
C GLY A 173 11.78 -14.12 5.58
N SER A 174 11.20 -12.99 5.95
CA SER A 174 9.81 -12.65 5.64
C SER A 174 9.68 -11.19 5.19
N TRP A 175 8.57 -10.90 4.54
CA TRP A 175 8.26 -9.54 4.11
C TRP A 175 6.89 -9.09 4.63
N ALA A 176 6.73 -7.77 4.77
CA ALA A 176 5.51 -7.11 5.20
C ALA A 176 5.28 -5.85 4.35
N SER A 177 4.03 -5.56 4.03
CA SER A 177 3.65 -4.29 3.43
C SER A 177 3.42 -3.25 4.51
N ALA A 178 3.86 -2.01 4.26
CA ALA A 178 3.53 -0.87 5.09
C ALA A 178 3.36 0.38 4.22
N LEU A 179 2.58 1.34 4.73
CA LEU A 179 2.60 2.70 4.19
C LEU A 179 3.97 3.30 4.51
N ALA A 180 4.53 4.06 3.55
CA ALA A 180 5.85 4.66 3.72
C ALA A 180 5.95 5.56 4.96
N GLU A 181 4.83 6.17 5.36
CA GLU A 181 4.72 7.04 6.54
C GLU A 181 4.84 6.28 7.87
N ASN A 182 4.50 4.99 7.89
CA ASN A 182 4.56 4.16 9.10
C ASN A 182 5.95 3.61 9.38
N GLY A 183 6.87 3.70 8.40
CA GLY A 183 8.23 3.21 8.50
C GLY A 183 8.34 1.67 8.54
N LEU A 184 9.47 1.18 9.07
CA LEU A 184 9.79 -0.24 9.17
C LEU A 184 8.84 -0.96 10.15
N PRO A 185 8.14 -2.02 9.71
CA PRO A 185 7.34 -2.89 10.59
C PRO A 185 8.11 -3.40 11.81
N ASN A 186 7.40 -3.56 12.93
CA ASN A 186 8.00 -4.15 14.14
C ASN A 186 8.29 -5.66 13.98
N GLU A 187 9.08 -6.23 14.88
CA GLU A 187 9.49 -7.63 14.83
C GLU A 187 8.30 -8.62 14.91
N GLU A 188 7.23 -8.24 15.63
CA GLU A 188 6.04 -9.07 15.76
C GLU A 188 5.31 -9.21 14.42
N GLU A 189 5.26 -8.14 13.62
CA GLU A 189 4.67 -8.16 12.28
C GLU A 189 5.42 -9.11 11.35
N PHE A 190 6.75 -9.03 11.30
CA PHE A 190 7.56 -9.98 10.53
C PHE A 190 7.42 -11.42 11.01
N SER A 191 7.27 -11.62 12.33
CA SER A 191 7.05 -12.94 12.93
C SER A 191 5.69 -13.53 12.54
N LYS A 192 4.64 -12.70 12.50
CA LYS A 192 3.29 -13.10 12.06
C LYS A 192 3.28 -13.45 10.57
N THR A 193 3.96 -12.68 9.73
CA THR A 193 3.99 -12.91 8.28
C THR A 193 4.95 -14.02 7.86
N LYS A 194 5.82 -14.54 8.74
CA LYS A 194 6.81 -15.57 8.39
C LYS A 194 6.23 -16.84 7.74
N LYS A 195 4.98 -17.18 8.06
CA LYS A 195 4.31 -18.36 7.49
C LYS A 195 3.70 -18.09 6.11
N THR A 196 3.25 -16.88 5.85
CA THR A 196 2.50 -16.52 4.63
C THR A 196 3.37 -15.78 3.61
N ASN A 197 4.31 -14.97 4.09
CA ASN A 197 5.13 -14.06 3.30
C ASN A 197 6.63 -14.39 3.45
N GLY A 198 6.96 -15.68 3.49
CA GLY A 198 8.34 -16.15 3.58
C GLY A 198 9.09 -16.00 2.26
N PHE A 199 10.41 -15.82 2.31
CA PHE A 199 11.25 -15.81 1.11
C PHE A 199 12.60 -16.50 1.32
N LYS A 200 13.19 -16.96 0.21
CA LYS A 200 14.54 -17.53 0.14
C LYS A 200 15.20 -17.16 -1.19
N LEU A 201 16.34 -16.47 -1.13
CA LEU A 201 17.18 -16.13 -2.27
C LEU A 201 18.61 -16.64 -2.07
N GLU A 202 19.28 -16.95 -3.17
CA GLU A 202 20.70 -17.29 -3.23
C GLU A 202 21.42 -16.51 -4.33
N SER A 203 22.69 -16.17 -4.10
CA SER A 203 23.52 -15.56 -5.14
C SER A 203 23.79 -16.54 -6.28
N VAL A 204 23.84 -15.99 -7.49
CA VAL A 204 24.08 -16.71 -8.75
C VAL A 204 25.47 -16.34 -9.25
N GLY A 205 26.38 -17.30 -9.19
CA GLY A 205 27.79 -17.09 -9.51
C GLY A 205 28.51 -16.27 -8.43
N GLU A 206 29.73 -15.85 -8.76
CA GLU A 206 30.55 -15.03 -7.87
C GLU A 206 30.10 -13.57 -7.89
N LEU A 207 30.18 -12.92 -6.73
CA LEU A 207 29.97 -11.48 -6.63
C LEU A 207 31.14 -10.74 -7.27
N LYS A 208 30.83 -9.77 -8.12
CA LYS A 208 31.81 -8.96 -8.84
C LYS A 208 32.25 -7.79 -7.97
N SER A 209 33.54 -7.64 -7.75
CA SER A 209 34.10 -6.42 -7.13
C SER A 209 34.08 -5.27 -8.12
N SER A 210 33.62 -4.10 -7.69
CA SER A 210 33.81 -2.81 -8.38
C SER A 210 35.14 -2.16 -8.03
N LEU A 211 35.64 -2.44 -6.83
CA LEU A 211 36.86 -1.85 -6.32
C LEU A 211 38.06 -2.71 -6.72
N PRO A 212 39.19 -2.08 -7.09
CA PRO A 212 40.45 -2.81 -7.24
C PRO A 212 40.75 -3.52 -5.93
N SER A 213 41.00 -4.82 -6.00
CA SER A 213 41.20 -5.69 -4.85
C SER A 213 42.39 -5.22 -4.01
N ASN A 214 42.10 -4.51 -2.91
CA ASN A 214 43.10 -4.32 -1.86
C ASN A 214 43.33 -5.68 -1.19
N LYS A 215 44.58 -6.14 -1.29
CA LYS A 215 45.01 -7.49 -0.90
C LYS A 215 44.85 -7.73 0.60
N ASN A 216 44.40 -8.94 0.93
CA ASN A 216 44.50 -9.63 2.21
C ASN A 216 44.04 -8.84 3.45
N VAL A 217 42.72 -8.84 3.68
CA VAL A 217 42.15 -8.56 5.00
C VAL A 217 41.90 -9.89 5.70
N ASP A 218 42.50 -10.08 6.86
CA ASP A 218 42.29 -11.24 7.72
C ASP A 218 40.86 -11.24 8.24
N ILE A 219 40.16 -12.36 8.05
CA ILE A 219 38.71 -12.50 8.22
C ILE A 219 38.38 -12.56 9.73
N SER A 220 38.11 -11.41 10.35
CA SER A 220 37.50 -11.30 11.70
C SER A 220 35.96 -11.41 11.63
N GLU A 221 35.21 -11.31 12.73
CA GLU A 221 33.73 -11.31 12.69
C GLU A 221 33.13 -10.17 11.82
N SER A 222 33.90 -9.11 11.56
CA SER A 222 33.57 -8.06 10.55
C SER A 222 33.74 -8.51 9.10
N ALA A 223 34.25 -9.71 8.85
CA ALA A 223 34.69 -10.12 7.52
C ALA A 223 33.56 -10.33 6.52
N LEU A 224 32.33 -10.62 6.97
CA LEU A 224 31.22 -10.65 6.01
C LEU A 224 30.93 -9.25 5.47
N LEU A 225 30.88 -8.23 6.34
CA LEU A 225 30.64 -6.87 5.88
C LEU A 225 31.77 -6.40 4.96
N GLU A 226 33.02 -6.64 5.35
CA GLU A 226 34.20 -6.33 4.54
C GLU A 226 34.20 -7.08 3.20
N TYR A 227 33.81 -8.37 3.21
CA TYR A 227 33.67 -9.16 1.98
C TYR A 227 32.61 -8.59 1.04
N LEU A 228 31.51 -8.02 1.57
CA LEU A 228 30.41 -7.53 0.76
C LEU A 228 30.69 -6.15 0.15
N VAL A 229 31.38 -5.27 0.88
CA VAL A 229 31.62 -3.88 0.44
C VAL A 229 32.22 -3.81 -0.96
N GLY A 230 31.60 -2.98 -1.81
CA GLY A 230 32.03 -2.77 -3.19
C GLY A 230 31.70 -3.92 -4.13
N LYS A 231 31.01 -4.96 -3.67
CA LYS A 231 30.58 -6.07 -4.52
C LYS A 231 29.17 -5.87 -5.07
N SER A 232 28.90 -6.51 -6.19
CA SER A 232 27.55 -6.65 -6.73
C SER A 232 27.34 -8.01 -7.38
N GLY A 233 26.09 -8.45 -7.50
CA GLY A 233 25.80 -9.77 -8.04
C GLY A 233 24.32 -10.05 -8.21
N ASN A 234 24.02 -11.13 -8.92
CA ASN A 234 22.65 -11.55 -9.13
C ASN A 234 22.20 -12.51 -8.03
N PHE A 235 20.95 -12.42 -7.64
CA PHE A 235 20.27 -13.35 -6.76
C PHE A 235 19.10 -13.99 -7.50
N LYS A 236 18.80 -15.23 -7.15
CA LYS A 236 17.60 -15.93 -7.58
C LYS A 236 16.93 -16.56 -6.37
N GLY A 237 15.61 -16.64 -6.40
CA GLY A 237 14.88 -17.13 -5.25
C GLY A 237 13.40 -17.24 -5.48
N ARG A 238 12.71 -17.55 -4.39
CA ARG A 238 11.25 -17.58 -4.35
C ARG A 238 10.75 -16.85 -3.12
N TYR A 239 9.56 -16.30 -3.25
CA TYR A 239 8.81 -15.73 -2.14
C TYR A 239 7.38 -16.24 -2.16
N SER A 240 6.76 -16.23 -0.99
CA SER A 240 5.34 -16.53 -0.83
C SER A 240 4.56 -15.22 -0.69
N LEU A 241 3.36 -15.19 -1.24
CA LEU A 241 2.41 -14.09 -1.10
C LEU A 241 1.01 -14.69 -0.96
N ASP A 242 0.33 -14.30 0.10
CA ASP A 242 -1.10 -14.55 0.27
C ASP A 242 -1.88 -13.40 -0.41
N GLN A 243 -2.70 -13.74 -1.39
CA GLN A 243 -3.48 -12.76 -2.16
C GLN A 243 -4.82 -12.44 -1.51
N GLY A 244 -5.16 -13.07 -0.38
CA GLY A 244 -6.44 -12.88 0.30
C GLY A 244 -7.63 -13.51 -0.43
N ASP A 245 -7.38 -14.39 -1.41
CA ASP A 245 -8.40 -15.12 -2.17
C ASP A 245 -8.89 -16.39 -1.46
N GLY A 246 -8.35 -16.69 -0.28
CA GLY A 246 -8.69 -17.88 0.50
C GLY A 246 -7.98 -19.16 0.05
N GLU A 247 -7.16 -19.11 -1.01
CA GLU A 247 -6.35 -20.25 -1.46
C GLU A 247 -5.02 -20.38 -0.70
N GLY A 248 -4.71 -19.38 0.13
CA GLY A 248 -3.50 -19.32 0.93
C GLY A 248 -2.28 -18.87 0.12
N PRO A 249 -1.06 -19.04 0.68
CA PRO A 249 0.14 -18.47 0.09
C PRO A 249 0.55 -19.17 -1.21
N ARG A 250 0.63 -18.41 -2.30
CA ARG A 250 1.20 -18.87 -3.58
C ARG A 250 2.70 -18.57 -3.64
N GLN A 251 3.45 -19.39 -4.37
CA GLN A 251 4.88 -19.16 -4.60
C GLN A 251 5.13 -18.40 -5.90
N PHE A 252 6.00 -17.41 -5.79
CA PHE A 252 6.41 -16.51 -6.85
C PHE A 252 7.93 -16.45 -6.92
N LYS A 253 8.47 -15.91 -8.01
CA LYS A 253 9.92 -15.85 -8.25
C LYS A 253 10.35 -14.48 -8.75
N ASP A 254 11.51 -14.03 -8.27
CA ASP A 254 12.19 -12.91 -8.90
C ASP A 254 12.79 -13.40 -10.23
N LEU A 255 12.38 -12.79 -11.35
CA LEU A 255 12.89 -13.07 -12.69
C LEU A 255 14.32 -12.52 -12.86
N SER A 256 14.57 -11.38 -12.23
CA SER A 256 15.91 -10.80 -12.07
C SER A 256 16.00 -10.09 -10.73
N HIS A 257 17.15 -10.17 -10.07
CA HIS A 257 17.38 -9.47 -8.80
C HIS A 257 18.88 -9.19 -8.66
N HIS A 258 19.30 -7.96 -8.91
CA HIS A 258 20.69 -7.54 -8.85
C HIS A 258 20.93 -6.75 -7.57
N PHE A 259 21.93 -7.14 -6.79
CA PHE A 259 22.33 -6.50 -5.53
C PHE A 259 23.62 -5.74 -5.72
N ALA A 260 23.74 -4.60 -5.04
CA ALA A 260 24.98 -3.85 -4.86
C ALA A 260 25.16 -3.51 -3.38
N PHE A 261 26.39 -3.60 -2.90
CA PHE A 261 26.75 -3.39 -1.50
C PHE A 261 27.78 -2.26 -1.40
N ASN A 262 27.55 -1.29 -0.52
CA ASN A 262 28.46 -0.16 -0.31
C ASN A 262 28.63 0.15 1.19
N THR A 263 29.73 0.84 1.53
CA THR A 263 29.95 1.32 2.90
C THR A 263 28.93 2.39 3.29
N SER A 264 28.52 2.41 4.55
CA SER A 264 27.85 3.57 5.13
C SER A 264 28.90 4.60 5.54
N SER A 265 28.67 5.88 5.25
CA SER A 265 29.62 6.96 5.52
C SER A 265 29.75 7.31 7.01
N ASP A 266 28.75 7.00 7.84
CA ASP A 266 28.57 7.75 9.08
C ASP A 266 29.00 7.02 10.37
N ASP A 267 29.05 5.68 10.43
CA ASP A 267 29.38 4.98 11.70
C ASP A 267 30.15 3.65 11.55
N GLY A 268 30.64 3.29 10.36
CA GLY A 268 31.50 2.12 10.12
C GLY A 268 30.88 0.73 10.35
N ASN A 269 29.73 0.63 11.02
CA ASN A 269 29.16 -0.64 11.50
C ASN A 269 27.99 -1.16 10.65
N GLY A 270 27.87 -0.74 9.38
CA GLY A 270 26.77 -1.16 8.51
C GLY A 270 27.11 -1.04 7.03
N VAL A 271 26.50 -1.90 6.23
CA VAL A 271 26.66 -1.91 4.76
C VAL A 271 25.35 -1.48 4.13
N LEU A 272 25.39 -0.45 3.30
CA LEU A 272 24.27 -0.04 2.48
C LEU A 272 24.04 -1.04 1.36
N VAL A 273 22.78 -1.34 1.09
CA VAL A 273 22.40 -2.29 0.05
C VAL A 273 21.42 -1.63 -0.88
N ALA A 274 21.67 -1.72 -2.18
CA ALA A 274 20.66 -1.46 -3.18
C ALA A 274 20.37 -2.73 -3.96
N ALA A 275 19.14 -2.87 -4.42
CA ALA A 275 18.79 -3.89 -5.36
C ALA A 275 17.82 -3.39 -6.42
N CYS A 276 17.86 -4.00 -7.60
CA CYS A 276 16.91 -3.74 -8.66
C CYS A 276 16.58 -5.05 -9.38
N GLY A 277 15.38 -5.14 -9.93
CA GLY A 277 14.97 -6.40 -10.54
C GLY A 277 13.59 -6.38 -11.16
N SER A 278 13.10 -7.58 -11.44
CA SER A 278 11.78 -7.80 -12.01
C SER A 278 11.14 -9.05 -11.41
N THR A 279 9.83 -8.98 -11.21
CA THR A 279 8.95 -10.11 -10.87
C THR A 279 7.88 -10.25 -11.94
N GLU A 280 6.92 -11.15 -11.77
CA GLU A 280 5.73 -11.19 -12.64
C GLU A 280 4.80 -9.98 -12.47
N PHE A 281 4.97 -9.18 -11.41
CA PHE A 281 4.18 -7.99 -11.15
C PHE A 281 4.79 -6.73 -11.78
N GLY A 282 6.06 -6.78 -12.17
CA GLY A 282 6.75 -5.68 -12.84
C GLY A 282 8.17 -5.43 -12.33
N HIS A 283 8.70 -4.27 -12.68
CA HIS A 283 10.03 -3.84 -12.26
C HIS A 283 10.01 -3.26 -10.85
N PHE A 284 11.09 -3.48 -10.11
CA PHE A 284 11.23 -2.94 -8.77
C PHE A 284 12.64 -2.42 -8.52
N VAL A 285 12.71 -1.49 -7.58
CA VAL A 285 13.94 -1.05 -6.92
C VAL A 285 13.82 -1.32 -5.42
N SER A 286 14.95 -1.47 -4.78
CA SER A 286 15.03 -1.69 -3.34
C SER A 286 16.26 -1.01 -2.77
N ALA A 287 16.15 -0.51 -1.55
CA ALA A 287 17.24 0.07 -0.80
C ALA A 287 17.17 -0.42 0.63
N GLY A 288 18.33 -0.64 1.23
CA GLY A 288 18.50 -1.47 2.41
C GLY A 288 19.74 -1.17 3.21
N TYR A 289 19.87 -1.91 4.30
CA TYR A 289 21.12 -2.03 5.04
C TYR A 289 21.31 -3.46 5.55
N ILE A 290 22.57 -3.77 5.81
CA ILE A 290 22.99 -4.93 6.56
C ILE A 290 23.52 -4.44 7.91
N HIS A 291 23.12 -5.14 8.96
CA HIS A 291 23.69 -4.97 10.28
C HIS A 291 24.01 -6.32 10.90
N ILE A 292 24.99 -6.30 11.80
CA ILE A 292 25.36 -7.46 12.61
C ILE A 292 24.49 -7.44 13.87
N LYS A 293 23.74 -8.51 14.08
CA LYS A 293 22.93 -8.82 15.24
C LYS A 293 23.73 -9.84 16.07
N ASN A 294 24.30 -9.41 17.20
CA ASN A 294 25.16 -10.25 18.07
C ASN A 294 26.37 -10.89 17.33
N ASP A 295 27.14 -11.75 18.00
CA ASP A 295 28.47 -12.28 17.64
C ASP A 295 28.58 -13.13 16.34
N SER A 296 27.73 -12.93 15.32
CA SER A 296 27.90 -13.45 13.94
C SER A 296 26.65 -13.34 13.06
N THR A 297 25.46 -13.08 13.62
CA THR A 297 24.25 -13.11 12.78
C THR A 297 24.08 -11.83 11.98
N THR A 298 24.07 -11.96 10.66
CA THR A 298 23.96 -10.81 9.75
C THR A 298 22.52 -10.68 9.26
N GLU A 299 21.87 -9.56 9.58
CA GLU A 299 20.48 -9.28 9.22
C GLU A 299 20.45 -8.22 8.12
N LEU A 300 19.78 -8.55 7.02
CA LEU A 300 19.58 -7.70 5.85
C LEU A 300 18.12 -7.26 5.79
N VAL A 301 17.93 -5.94 5.71
CA VAL A 301 16.64 -5.28 5.54
C VAL A 301 16.64 -4.52 4.21
N LEU A 302 15.63 -4.73 3.37
CA LEU A 302 15.38 -3.96 2.15
C LEU A 302 13.95 -3.39 2.18
N ALA A 303 13.79 -2.10 1.92
CA ALA A 303 12.53 -1.56 1.45
C ALA A 303 12.47 -1.75 -0.07
N ARG A 304 11.35 -2.26 -0.60
CA ARG A 304 11.10 -2.51 -2.02
C ARG A 304 9.92 -1.69 -2.50
N ARG A 305 10.07 -1.07 -3.68
CA ARG A 305 9.01 -0.37 -4.41
C ARG A 305 8.95 -0.85 -5.85
N TYR A 306 7.75 -1.10 -6.35
CA TYR A 306 7.50 -1.36 -7.78
C TYR A 306 7.48 -0.04 -8.54
N ILE A 307 7.97 -0.04 -9.78
CA ILE A 307 8.07 1.16 -10.60
C ILE A 307 7.35 0.97 -11.93
N ASP A 308 6.71 2.04 -12.42
CA ASP A 308 6.07 2.05 -13.72
C ASP A 308 7.09 2.26 -14.86
N GLU A 309 6.65 2.12 -16.11
CA GLU A 309 7.52 2.23 -17.30
C GLU A 309 8.08 3.64 -17.53
N HIS A 310 7.50 4.66 -16.91
CA HIS A 310 7.88 6.07 -17.02
C HIS A 310 8.75 6.54 -15.85
N ASP A 311 8.93 5.70 -14.83
CA ASP A 311 9.80 5.97 -13.70
C ASP A 311 11.25 6.16 -14.15
N SER A 312 11.87 7.27 -13.73
CA SER A 312 13.27 7.59 -14.06
C SER A 312 14.28 6.49 -13.68
N ARG A 313 13.93 5.61 -12.73
CA ARG A 313 14.77 4.49 -12.29
C ARG A 313 14.69 3.27 -13.21
N GLN A 314 13.85 3.29 -14.24
CA GLN A 314 13.78 2.20 -15.23
C GLN A 314 15.13 1.91 -15.88
N ASP A 315 15.95 2.94 -16.11
CA ASP A 315 17.28 2.77 -16.69
C ASP A 315 18.22 1.99 -15.78
N ILE A 316 18.08 2.11 -14.46
CA ILE A 316 18.83 1.33 -13.48
C ILE A 316 18.47 -0.15 -13.59
N VAL A 317 17.18 -0.46 -13.67
CA VAL A 317 16.68 -1.84 -13.82
C VAL A 317 17.15 -2.45 -15.15
N LYS A 318 17.03 -1.70 -16.26
CA LYS A 318 17.46 -2.15 -17.60
C LYS A 318 18.96 -2.43 -17.66
N LYS A 319 19.78 -1.55 -17.07
CA LYS A 319 21.24 -1.71 -16.98
C LYS A 319 21.66 -2.79 -15.98
N LYS A 320 20.76 -3.20 -15.08
CA LYS A 320 21.04 -4.10 -13.94
C LYS A 320 22.18 -3.57 -13.08
N ASP A 321 22.19 -2.27 -12.84
CA ASP A 321 23.25 -1.60 -12.10
C ASP A 321 22.70 -0.90 -10.86
N ALA A 322 22.43 -1.70 -9.83
CA ALA A 322 21.91 -1.22 -8.55
C ALA A 322 22.85 -0.22 -7.85
N ARG A 323 24.12 -0.09 -8.27
CA ARG A 323 25.06 0.88 -7.69
C ARG A 323 24.62 2.31 -7.96
N LEU A 324 23.99 2.56 -9.11
CA LEU A 324 23.47 3.88 -9.46
C LEU A 324 22.42 4.39 -8.44
N LEU A 325 21.70 3.49 -7.76
CA LEU A 325 20.81 3.87 -6.64
C LEU A 325 21.60 4.37 -5.42
N LEU A 326 22.75 3.79 -5.15
CA LEU A 326 23.62 4.17 -4.03
C LEU A 326 24.42 5.46 -4.34
N GLU A 327 24.72 5.71 -5.61
CA GLU A 327 25.47 6.90 -6.05
C GLU A 327 24.57 8.13 -6.21
N SER A 328 23.33 7.94 -6.66
CA SER A 328 22.35 9.03 -6.82
C SER A 328 21.89 9.63 -5.50
N THR A 329 22.16 8.95 -4.40
CA THR A 329 21.74 9.33 -3.07
C THR A 329 22.93 9.88 -2.29
N ASN A 330 23.02 11.21 -2.18
CA ASN A 330 23.87 11.91 -1.20
C ASN A 330 23.33 11.70 0.24
N VAL A 331 22.93 10.49 0.57
CA VAL A 331 22.21 10.17 1.80
C VAL A 331 23.24 9.89 2.88
N LYS A 332 23.35 10.85 3.79
CA LYS A 332 23.98 10.67 5.09
C LYS A 332 23.04 9.83 5.96
N VAL A 333 23.54 8.73 6.53
CA VAL A 333 22.77 7.87 7.43
C VAL A 333 22.75 8.56 8.80
N HIS A 334 21.86 9.53 8.98
CA HIS A 334 21.88 10.36 10.18
C HIS A 334 21.39 9.68 11.47
N ASP A 335 20.70 8.54 11.39
CA ASP A 335 20.41 7.66 12.53
C ASP A 335 19.90 6.31 11.98
N ARG A 336 20.32 5.17 12.55
CA ARG A 336 19.82 3.83 12.18
C ARG A 336 18.32 3.66 12.44
N THR A 337 17.77 4.50 13.31
CA THR A 337 16.34 4.55 13.62
C THR A 337 15.57 5.53 12.74
N ASP A 338 16.25 6.29 11.86
CA ASP A 338 15.60 7.26 11.00
C ASP A 338 14.83 6.56 9.87
N LEU A 339 13.53 6.41 10.09
CA LEU A 339 12.57 5.87 9.12
C LEU A 339 12.57 6.66 7.79
N ARG A 340 13.13 7.89 7.77
CA ARG A 340 13.28 8.72 6.56
C ARG A 340 14.29 8.16 5.57
N PHE A 341 15.29 7.41 6.03
CA PHE A 341 16.33 6.84 5.17
C PHE A 341 15.76 6.10 3.95
N TRP A 342 14.69 5.32 4.17
CA TRP A 342 14.01 4.56 3.12
C TRP A 342 13.18 5.42 2.17
N ARG A 343 12.56 6.48 2.71
CA ARG A 343 11.71 7.39 1.95
C ARG A 343 12.51 8.21 0.95
N ASP A 344 13.72 8.59 1.34
CA ASP A 344 14.60 9.43 0.54
C ASP A 344 15.36 8.62 -0.53
N LEU A 345 15.69 7.35 -0.24
CA LEU A 345 16.32 6.42 -1.20
C LEU A 345 15.37 5.84 -2.24
N LEU A 346 14.11 5.67 -1.87
CA LEU A 346 13.05 5.24 -2.77
C LEU A 346 12.13 6.43 -2.99
N PRO A 347 12.52 7.42 -3.83
CA PRO A 347 11.74 8.63 -4.01
C PRO A 347 10.28 8.29 -4.24
N ILE A 348 9.43 8.97 -3.47
CA ILE A 348 8.01 9.11 -3.77
C ILE A 348 7.95 9.81 -5.12
N LYS A 349 7.11 9.32 -6.03
CA LYS A 349 6.90 9.93 -7.35
C LYS A 349 6.75 11.45 -7.11
N ILE A 350 7.71 12.22 -7.61
CA ILE A 350 7.56 13.68 -7.61
C ILE A 350 6.53 13.93 -8.69
N GLU A 351 5.36 14.42 -8.27
CA GLU A 351 4.23 14.79 -9.13
C GLU A 351 4.67 15.65 -10.32
#